data_AF-A0A2N0H8R1-F1
#
_entry.id   AF-A0A2N0H8R1-F1
#
_cell.length_a   1.000
_cell.length_b   1.000
_cell.length_c   1.000
_cell.angle_alpha   90.00
_cell.angle_beta   90.00
_cell.angle_gamma   90.00
#
_symmetry.space_group_name_H-M   'P 1'
#
loop_
_entity.id
_entity.type
_entity.pdbx_description
1 polymer ?
#
loop_
_entity_poly.entity_id
_entity_poly.type
_entity_poly.pdbx_seq_one_letter_code
_entity_poly.pdbx_strand_id
1 'polypeptide(L)'
;MKKKIPLQILKTLEPFLKKESTIFEIIPQDQYLIKFVDKDKKSDFHFIIEEFKNQPAFSVLVNRKPHSDLATKIDRKWVNVNLLEKEFQSWVNILEEYDNIKSIFDDNIVEAFANEYYTEFEIIDEDAGINPLKVKQILLLDEHLEKIQNNIEKYKTEKNEAEIDNIINEVIELRENLTKKSKKWVIKKLSLVWGKISKQGPILIKEFLSETSKYLIKESVKFIVEKGIDLLP
;
A
#
# COMPACT_ATOMS: atom_id res chain seq x y z
N MET A 1 1.77 6.25 -25.28
CA MET A 1 2.69 5.31 -24.59
C MET A 1 2.29 3.85 -24.76
N LYS A 2 1.05 3.42 -24.45
CA LYS A 2 0.55 2.04 -24.63
C LYS A 2 0.90 1.36 -25.98
N LYS A 3 0.87 2.12 -27.09
CA LYS A 3 1.18 1.61 -28.44
C LYS A 3 2.69 1.35 -28.71
N LYS A 4 3.60 1.76 -27.81
CA LYS A 4 5.04 1.44 -27.92
C LYS A 4 5.38 0.06 -27.35
N ILE A 5 4.45 -0.53 -26.60
CA ILE A 5 4.61 -1.84 -25.97
C ILE A 5 3.87 -2.88 -26.83
N PRO A 6 4.50 -4.00 -27.21
CA PRO A 6 3.81 -5.11 -27.87
C PRO A 6 2.53 -5.53 -27.15
N LEU A 7 1.43 -5.68 -27.89
CA LEU A 7 0.11 -5.96 -27.34
C LEU A 7 0.08 -7.23 -26.47
N GLN A 8 0.86 -8.24 -26.81
CA GLN A 8 0.92 -9.48 -26.05
C GLN A 8 1.49 -9.26 -24.64
N ILE A 9 2.49 -8.39 -24.45
CA ILE A 9 3.00 -8.03 -23.12
C ILE A 9 1.88 -7.38 -22.30
N LEU A 10 1.13 -6.45 -22.90
CA LEU A 10 0.02 -5.78 -22.23
C LEU A 10 -1.09 -6.76 -21.82
N LYS A 11 -1.45 -7.70 -22.71
CA LYS A 11 -2.45 -8.74 -22.40
C LYS A 11 -2.00 -9.66 -21.27
N THR A 12 -0.71 -10.03 -21.25
CA THR A 12 -0.15 -10.88 -20.20
C THR A 12 -0.15 -10.20 -18.82
N LEU A 13 0.06 -8.88 -18.77
CA LEU A 13 0.16 -8.16 -17.50
C LEU A 13 -1.17 -7.53 -17.04
N GLU A 14 -2.16 -7.41 -17.91
CA GLU A 14 -3.49 -6.86 -17.58
C GLU A 14 -4.12 -7.48 -16.32
N PRO A 15 -4.11 -8.81 -16.11
CA PRO A 15 -4.73 -9.42 -14.93
C PRO A 15 -4.16 -8.90 -13.61
N PHE A 16 -2.91 -8.41 -13.62
CA PHE A 16 -2.21 -7.92 -12.43
C PHE A 16 -2.44 -6.44 -12.16
N LEU A 17 -3.05 -5.68 -13.06
CA LEU A 17 -3.32 -4.25 -12.85
C LEU A 17 -4.24 -4.01 -11.63
N LYS A 18 -5.08 -4.97 -11.27
CA LYS A 18 -5.88 -4.89 -10.03
C LYS A 18 -5.03 -4.91 -8.75
N LYS A 19 -3.77 -5.38 -8.82
CA LYS A 19 -2.81 -5.42 -7.72
C LYS A 19 -1.91 -4.18 -7.63
N GLU A 20 -2.02 -3.26 -8.60
CA GLU A 20 -1.20 -2.04 -8.82
C GLU A 20 -1.27 -0.99 -7.68
N SER A 21 -2.08 -1.21 -6.65
CA SER A 21 -2.13 -0.32 -5.48
C SER A 21 -1.79 -1.03 -4.17
N THR A 22 -1.79 -2.37 -4.17
CA THR A 22 -1.69 -3.16 -2.93
C THR A 22 -0.33 -3.82 -2.75
N ILE A 23 0.42 -4.09 -3.83
CA ILE A 23 1.67 -4.86 -3.77
C ILE A 23 2.82 -4.14 -4.48
N PHE A 24 2.57 -3.51 -5.62
CA PHE A 24 3.59 -2.81 -6.40
C PHE A 24 3.01 -1.54 -7.02
N GLU A 25 3.86 -0.63 -7.48
CA GLU A 25 3.51 0.54 -8.27
C GLU A 25 4.06 0.43 -9.70
N ILE A 26 3.31 0.94 -10.68
CA ILE A 26 3.81 1.06 -12.06
C ILE A 26 4.40 2.46 -12.26
N ILE A 27 5.66 2.53 -12.65
CA ILE A 27 6.32 3.80 -12.98
C ILE A 27 6.36 3.97 -14.50
N PRO A 28 5.66 4.98 -15.07
CA PRO A 28 5.81 5.34 -16.46
C PRO A 28 7.20 6.00 -16.67
N GLN A 29 8.05 5.45 -17.54
CA GLN A 29 9.33 6.05 -17.91
C GLN A 29 9.66 5.87 -19.40
N ASP A 30 10.46 6.78 -19.95
CA ASP A 30 10.89 6.75 -21.36
C ASP A 30 12.02 5.73 -21.65
N GLN A 31 12.70 5.23 -20.62
CA GLN A 31 13.89 4.37 -20.75
C GLN A 31 13.57 2.86 -20.77
N TYR A 32 12.39 2.45 -20.30
CA TYR A 32 11.98 1.05 -20.21
C TYR A 32 10.62 0.86 -20.87
N LEU A 33 10.28 -0.36 -21.26
CA LEU A 33 8.93 -0.65 -21.74
C LEU A 33 7.92 -0.56 -20.60
N ILE A 34 8.22 -1.22 -19.48
CA ILE A 34 7.40 -1.23 -18.26
C ILE A 34 8.32 -1.39 -17.05
N LYS A 35 8.04 -0.64 -15.98
CA LYS A 35 8.70 -0.79 -14.67
C LYS A 35 7.67 -0.91 -13.56
N PHE A 36 7.74 -2.03 -12.86
CA PHE A 36 7.05 -2.26 -11.59
C PHE A 36 8.07 -2.10 -10.48
N VAL A 37 7.70 -1.41 -9.40
CA VAL A 37 8.49 -1.31 -8.18
C VAL A 37 7.68 -1.79 -7.00
N ASP A 38 8.34 -2.35 -6.00
CA ASP A 38 7.71 -2.61 -4.71
C ASP A 38 7.11 -1.31 -4.14
N LYS A 39 5.97 -1.44 -3.47
CA LYS A 39 5.32 -0.32 -2.78
C LYS A 39 6.09 0.15 -1.56
N ASP A 40 6.92 -0.72 -0.96
CA ASP A 40 7.76 -0.31 0.17
C ASP A 40 8.88 0.60 -0.34
N LYS A 41 8.86 1.87 0.07
CA LYS A 41 9.87 2.88 -0.31
C LYS A 41 11.28 2.54 0.17
N LYS A 42 11.43 1.66 1.16
CA LYS A 42 12.73 1.18 1.64
C LYS A 42 13.24 -0.02 0.84
N SER A 43 12.36 -0.63 0.05
CA SER A 43 12.69 -1.73 -0.84
C SER A 43 13.19 -1.19 -2.17
N ASP A 44 14.23 -1.80 -2.71
CA ASP A 44 14.70 -1.56 -4.08
C ASP A 44 14.27 -2.68 -5.04
N PHE A 45 13.30 -3.49 -4.62
CA PHE A 45 12.71 -4.55 -5.42
C PHE A 45 11.95 -3.98 -6.60
N HIS A 46 12.10 -4.64 -7.74
CA HIS A 46 11.54 -4.20 -9.00
C HIS A 46 11.37 -5.34 -9.97
N PHE A 47 10.50 -5.13 -10.95
CA PHE A 47 10.38 -5.96 -12.14
C PHE A 47 10.31 -5.03 -13.36
N ILE A 48 11.34 -5.08 -14.20
CA ILE A 48 11.51 -4.20 -15.33
C ILE A 48 11.51 -5.04 -16.60
N ILE A 49 10.71 -4.61 -17.58
CA ILE A 49 10.80 -5.07 -18.95
C ILE A 49 11.53 -4.00 -19.74
N GLU A 50 12.78 -4.29 -20.09
CA GLU A 50 13.67 -3.31 -20.72
C GLU A 50 13.42 -3.24 -22.23
N GLU A 51 13.43 -4.41 -22.90
CA GLU A 51 13.40 -4.52 -24.35
C GLU A 51 12.69 -5.81 -24.78
N PHE A 52 12.37 -5.92 -26.08
CA PHE A 52 11.81 -7.13 -26.68
C PHE A 52 12.52 -7.50 -27.98
N LYS A 53 12.53 -8.79 -28.32
CA LYS A 53 13.03 -9.31 -29.60
C LYS A 53 12.11 -10.38 -30.15
N ASN A 54 12.02 -10.46 -31.48
CA ASN A 54 11.12 -11.40 -32.17
C ASN A 54 11.83 -12.65 -32.72
N GLN A 55 13.15 -12.79 -32.55
CA GLN A 55 13.92 -13.91 -33.09
C GLN A 55 14.91 -14.46 -32.04
N PRO A 56 15.06 -15.80 -31.91
CA PRO A 56 14.34 -16.86 -32.65
C PRO A 56 12.89 -17.10 -32.19
N ALA A 57 12.50 -16.56 -31.03
CA ALA A 57 11.13 -16.58 -30.52
C ALA A 57 10.84 -15.24 -29.81
N PHE A 58 9.57 -14.83 -29.76
CA PHE A 58 9.19 -13.58 -29.10
C PHE A 58 9.53 -13.63 -27.61
N SER A 59 10.51 -12.80 -27.24
CA SER A 59 11.12 -12.79 -25.90
C SER A 59 11.30 -11.36 -25.42
N VAL A 60 11.31 -11.19 -24.12
CA VAL A 60 11.50 -9.91 -23.43
C VAL A 60 12.71 -9.98 -22.51
N LEU A 61 13.43 -8.88 -22.38
CA LEU A 61 14.52 -8.76 -21.43
C LEU A 61 13.96 -8.32 -20.09
N VAL A 62 13.93 -9.26 -19.14
CA VAL A 62 13.43 -9.03 -17.79
C VAL A 62 14.62 -8.75 -16.88
N ASN A 63 14.53 -7.66 -16.14
CA ASN A 63 15.44 -7.31 -15.05
C ASN A 63 14.62 -7.23 -13.77
N ARG A 64 14.86 -8.15 -12.83
CA ARG A 64 14.09 -8.23 -11.59
C ARG A 64 14.96 -8.30 -10.36
N LYS A 65 14.43 -7.77 -9.26
CA LYS A 65 14.94 -7.91 -7.91
C LYS A 65 13.75 -8.12 -6.97
N PRO A 66 13.76 -9.15 -6.10
CA PRO A 66 14.81 -10.14 -5.92
C PRO A 66 14.82 -11.19 -7.05
N HIS A 67 15.94 -11.92 -7.19
CA HIS A 67 16.04 -13.05 -8.11
C HIS A 67 15.13 -14.19 -7.67
N SER A 68 15.08 -14.46 -6.36
CA SER A 68 14.23 -15.47 -5.74
C SER A 68 14.02 -15.14 -4.25
N ASP A 69 13.16 -15.90 -3.58
CA ASP A 69 12.99 -15.96 -2.13
C ASP A 69 14.32 -16.23 -1.38
N LEU A 70 15.24 -16.98 -1.98
CA LEU A 70 16.56 -17.28 -1.44
C LEU A 70 17.63 -16.23 -1.76
N ALA A 71 17.39 -15.32 -2.72
CA ALA A 71 18.42 -14.43 -3.23
C ALA A 71 17.88 -13.03 -3.57
N THR A 72 18.27 -12.04 -2.76
CA THR A 72 17.94 -10.62 -2.95
C THR A 72 18.74 -9.93 -4.05
N LYS A 73 19.47 -10.68 -4.89
CA LYS A 73 20.29 -10.12 -5.98
C LYS A 73 19.42 -9.82 -7.20
N ILE A 74 19.97 -9.01 -8.10
CA ILE A 74 19.35 -8.72 -9.40
C ILE A 74 19.52 -9.93 -10.32
N ASP A 75 18.48 -10.25 -11.08
CA ASP A 75 18.49 -11.20 -12.17
C ASP A 75 18.06 -10.52 -13.46
N ARG A 76 18.88 -10.66 -14.50
CA ARG A 76 18.63 -10.07 -15.81
C ARG A 76 18.74 -11.14 -16.88
N LYS A 77 17.61 -11.51 -17.49
CA LYS A 77 17.55 -12.62 -18.45
C LYS A 77 16.50 -12.40 -19.54
N TRP A 78 16.72 -13.03 -20.69
CA TRP A 78 15.70 -13.12 -21.72
C TRP A 78 14.66 -14.16 -21.34
N VAL A 79 13.40 -13.75 -21.33
CA VAL A 79 12.24 -14.58 -20.98
C VAL A 79 11.36 -14.71 -22.21
N ASN A 80 11.00 -15.95 -22.59
CA ASN A 80 9.98 -16.17 -23.61
C ASN A 80 8.67 -15.54 -23.14
N VAL A 81 7.97 -14.79 -24.00
CA VAL A 81 6.74 -14.09 -23.60
C VAL A 81 5.69 -15.02 -22.96
N ASN A 82 5.65 -16.29 -23.35
CA ASN A 82 4.70 -17.29 -22.81
C ASN A 82 5.02 -17.64 -21.35
N LEU A 83 6.22 -17.35 -20.86
CA LEU A 83 6.65 -17.52 -19.47
C LEU A 83 6.60 -16.21 -18.68
N LEU A 84 6.33 -15.07 -19.33
CA LEU A 84 6.33 -13.76 -18.67
C LEU A 84 5.33 -13.70 -17.52
N GLU A 85 4.12 -14.27 -17.70
CA GLU A 85 3.11 -14.35 -16.65
C GLU A 85 3.64 -15.06 -15.41
N LYS A 86 4.25 -16.23 -15.60
CA LYS A 86 4.82 -17.04 -14.53
C LYS A 86 5.97 -16.32 -13.82
N GLU A 87 6.85 -15.66 -14.58
CA GLU A 87 7.98 -14.91 -14.02
C GLU A 87 7.50 -13.70 -13.21
N PHE A 88 6.48 -13.00 -13.69
CA PHE A 88 5.89 -11.86 -12.99
C PHE A 88 5.11 -12.30 -11.75
N GLN A 89 4.27 -13.33 -11.86
CA GLN A 89 3.55 -13.90 -10.72
C GLN A 89 4.50 -14.41 -9.63
N SER A 90 5.62 -15.03 -10.02
CA SER A 90 6.66 -15.44 -9.07
C SER A 90 7.25 -14.25 -8.30
N TRP A 91 7.49 -13.13 -8.96
CA TRP A 91 7.97 -11.92 -8.31
C TRP A 91 6.90 -11.31 -7.38
N VAL A 92 5.64 -11.24 -7.84
CA VAL A 92 4.51 -10.78 -7.03
C VAL A 92 4.33 -11.64 -5.77
N ASN A 93 4.47 -12.97 -5.87
CA ASN A 93 4.37 -13.86 -4.72
C ASN A 93 5.45 -13.55 -3.68
N ILE A 94 6.68 -13.26 -4.11
CA ILE A 94 7.76 -12.91 -3.18
C ILE A 94 7.40 -11.63 -2.41
N LEU A 95 6.87 -10.61 -3.10
CA LEU A 95 6.40 -9.38 -2.44
C LEU A 95 5.27 -9.67 -1.43
N GLU A 96 4.30 -10.52 -1.82
CA GLU A 96 3.22 -10.94 -0.93
C GLU A 96 3.74 -11.72 0.28
N GLU A 97 4.77 -12.56 0.12
CA GLU A 97 5.38 -13.29 1.23
C GLU A 97 6.09 -12.36 2.21
N TYR A 98 6.85 -11.38 1.73
CA TYR A 98 7.45 -10.35 2.58
C TYR A 98 6.41 -9.53 3.36
N ASP A 99 5.25 -9.25 2.75
CA ASP A 99 4.14 -8.57 3.42
C ASP A 99 3.44 -9.41 4.51
N ASN A 100 3.56 -10.75 4.45
CA ASN A 100 2.80 -11.68 5.29
C ASN A 100 3.65 -12.43 6.32
N ILE A 101 4.97 -12.52 6.13
CA ILE A 101 5.87 -13.15 7.10
C ILE A 101 6.22 -12.14 8.18
N LYS A 102 5.91 -12.49 9.44
CA LYS A 102 6.39 -11.72 10.58
C LYS A 102 7.91 -11.79 10.66
N SER A 103 8.54 -10.63 10.56
CA SER A 103 9.96 -10.46 10.81
C SER A 103 10.24 -10.50 12.31
N ILE A 104 11.45 -10.92 12.68
CA ILE A 104 11.97 -10.77 14.04
C ILE A 104 12.12 -9.30 14.46
N PHE A 105 12.03 -8.38 13.50
CA PHE A 105 12.05 -6.94 13.71
C PHE A 105 10.64 -6.34 13.84
N ASP A 106 9.59 -7.13 13.67
CA ASP A 106 8.21 -6.65 13.75
C ASP A 106 7.77 -6.47 15.21
N ASP A 107 7.07 -5.36 15.44
CA ASP A 107 6.59 -4.97 16.75
C ASP A 107 5.20 -5.56 17.02
N ASN A 108 5.19 -6.76 17.63
CA ASN A 108 3.95 -7.49 17.92
C ASN A 108 2.91 -6.66 18.71
N ILE A 109 3.35 -5.69 19.53
CA ILE A 109 2.44 -4.82 20.29
C ILE A 109 1.74 -3.82 19.35
N VAL A 110 2.51 -3.18 18.47
CA VAL A 110 1.95 -2.26 17.46
C VAL A 110 1.00 -3.02 16.54
N GLU A 111 1.37 -4.21 16.11
CA GLU A 111 0.54 -5.04 15.24
C GLU A 111 -0.78 -5.42 15.91
N ALA A 112 -0.76 -5.80 17.20
CA ALA A 112 -1.97 -6.12 17.95
C ALA A 112 -2.94 -4.93 17.99
N PHE A 113 -2.47 -3.73 18.35
CA PHE A 113 -3.30 -2.52 18.34
C PHE A 113 -3.76 -2.14 16.92
N ALA A 114 -2.89 -2.26 15.92
CA ALA A 114 -3.25 -1.95 14.54
C ALA A 114 -4.35 -2.87 14.03
N ASN A 115 -4.28 -4.17 14.34
CA ASN A 115 -5.31 -5.13 13.99
C ASN A 115 -6.65 -4.80 14.66
N GLU A 116 -6.63 -4.41 15.95
CA GLU A 116 -7.83 -3.95 16.66
C GLU A 116 -8.51 -2.80 15.91
N TYR A 117 -7.75 -1.74 15.58
CA TYR A 117 -8.29 -0.60 14.83
C TYR A 117 -8.74 -0.98 13.42
N TYR A 118 -7.97 -1.81 12.71
CA TYR A 118 -8.34 -2.24 11.36
C TYR A 118 -9.66 -3.00 11.34
N THR A 119 -9.89 -3.89 12.31
CA THR A 119 -11.16 -4.61 12.47
C THR A 119 -12.31 -3.66 12.81
N GLU A 120 -12.09 -2.63 13.63
CA GLU A 120 -13.12 -1.62 13.95
C GLU A 120 -13.64 -0.86 12.71
N PHE A 121 -12.79 -0.67 11.69
CA PHE A 121 -13.12 0.08 10.47
C PHE A 121 -13.93 -0.71 9.44
N GLU A 122 -14.12 -2.04 9.63
CA GLU A 122 -14.97 -2.93 8.83
C GLU A 122 -15.17 -2.46 7.36
N ILE A 123 -14.17 -2.66 6.51
CA ILE A 123 -14.24 -2.26 5.10
C ILE A 123 -15.11 -3.28 4.34
N ILE A 124 -16.42 -3.05 4.30
CA ILE A 124 -17.37 -3.81 3.46
C ILE A 124 -17.53 -3.07 2.13
N ASP A 125 -16.48 -3.06 1.31
CA ASP A 125 -16.56 -2.45 -0.01
C ASP A 125 -15.71 -3.26 -1.00
N GLU A 126 -16.37 -3.85 -2.01
CA GLU A 126 -15.72 -4.68 -3.03
C GLU A 126 -14.67 -3.91 -3.84
N ASP A 127 -14.79 -2.58 -3.89
CA ASP A 127 -13.88 -1.70 -4.62
C ASP A 127 -12.69 -1.20 -3.76
N ALA A 128 -12.62 -1.54 -2.47
CA ALA A 128 -11.70 -0.91 -1.53
C ALA A 128 -10.22 -1.12 -1.84
N GLY A 129 -9.89 -2.16 -2.61
CA GLY A 129 -8.54 -2.43 -3.11
C GLY A 129 -8.15 -1.63 -4.34
N ILE A 130 -9.09 -0.92 -4.97
CA ILE A 130 -8.91 -0.28 -6.27
C ILE A 130 -9.10 1.23 -6.16
N ASN A 131 -10.24 1.65 -5.61
CA ASN A 131 -10.61 3.07 -5.60
C ASN A 131 -10.04 3.79 -4.36
N PRO A 132 -9.74 5.10 -4.46
CA PRO A 132 -9.40 5.93 -3.31
C PRO A 132 -10.62 6.19 -2.42
N LEU A 133 -10.39 6.78 -1.25
CA LEU A 133 -11.44 7.33 -0.40
C LEU A 133 -12.23 8.42 -1.14
N LYS A 134 -13.51 8.61 -0.77
CA LYS A 134 -14.33 9.73 -1.24
C LYS A 134 -13.76 11.04 -0.70
N VAL A 135 -13.93 12.15 -1.43
CA VAL A 135 -13.40 13.47 -1.07
C VAL A 135 -13.73 13.87 0.38
N LYS A 136 -14.98 13.67 0.83
CA LYS A 136 -15.38 13.97 2.21
C LYS A 136 -14.60 13.15 3.24
N GLN A 137 -14.37 11.86 2.98
CA GLN A 137 -13.59 10.97 3.85
C GLN A 137 -12.12 11.42 3.89
N ILE A 138 -11.56 11.81 2.74
CA ILE A 138 -10.20 12.35 2.63
C ILE A 138 -10.04 13.59 3.49
N LEU A 139 -10.96 14.56 3.40
CA LEU A 139 -10.86 15.82 4.16
C LEU A 139 -10.93 15.58 5.68
N LEU A 140 -11.84 14.72 6.14
CA LEU A 140 -11.96 14.39 7.56
C LEU A 140 -10.72 13.67 8.08
N LEU A 141 -10.16 12.76 7.29
CA LEU A 141 -8.94 12.05 7.67
C LEU A 141 -7.72 12.97 7.63
N ASP A 142 -7.63 13.89 6.65
CA ASP A 142 -6.52 14.84 6.58
C ASP A 142 -6.53 15.80 7.78
N GLU A 143 -7.69 16.31 8.19
CA GLU A 143 -7.84 17.15 9.39
C GLU A 143 -7.36 16.40 10.66
N HIS A 144 -7.72 15.12 10.78
CA HIS A 144 -7.27 14.28 11.89
C HIS A 144 -5.76 14.07 11.89
N LEU A 145 -5.20 13.74 10.73
CA LEU A 145 -3.76 13.52 10.57
C LEU A 145 -2.97 14.81 10.77
N GLU A 146 -3.50 15.95 10.35
CA GLU A 146 -2.95 17.27 10.63
C GLU A 146 -2.93 17.57 12.13
N LYS A 147 -4.02 17.25 12.86
CA LYS A 147 -4.04 17.38 14.33
C LYS A 147 -2.92 16.57 14.97
N ILE A 148 -2.71 15.33 14.53
CA ILE A 148 -1.62 14.47 15.02
C ILE A 148 -0.28 15.13 14.73
N GLN A 149 -0.01 15.44 13.46
CA GLN A 149 1.25 16.02 13.01
C GLN A 149 1.63 17.29 13.78
N ASN A 150 0.67 18.17 14.04
CA ASN A 150 0.92 19.47 14.69
C ASN A 150 1.10 19.38 16.21
N ASN A 151 0.61 18.33 16.86
CA ASN A 151 0.55 18.28 18.33
C ASN A 151 1.33 17.13 18.96
N ILE A 152 1.66 16.07 18.22
CA ILE A 152 2.31 14.89 18.79
C ILE A 152 3.72 15.20 19.32
N GLU A 153 4.42 16.15 18.71
CA GLU A 153 5.75 16.62 19.13
C GLU A 153 5.80 17.11 20.58
N LYS A 154 4.68 17.64 21.09
CA LYS A 154 4.56 18.10 22.49
C LYS A 154 4.74 16.97 23.51
N TYR A 155 4.61 15.72 23.08
CA TYR A 155 4.75 14.52 23.90
C TYR A 155 6.09 13.81 23.68
N LYS A 156 6.99 14.42 22.90
CA LYS A 156 8.34 13.93 22.68
C LYS A 156 9.16 14.06 23.97
N THR A 157 9.91 13.00 24.26
CA THR A 157 10.85 12.86 25.38
C THR A 157 12.11 12.18 24.86
N GLU A 158 13.20 12.26 25.60
CA GLU A 158 14.46 11.56 25.24
C GLU A 158 14.27 10.05 25.04
N LYS A 159 13.24 9.43 25.66
CA LYS A 159 13.01 7.99 25.60
C LYS A 159 12.17 7.53 24.41
N ASN A 160 11.44 8.44 23.76
CA ASN A 160 10.51 8.10 22.68
C ASN A 160 10.71 8.97 21.42
N GLU A 161 11.78 9.75 21.36
CA GLU A 161 12.04 10.67 20.26
C GLU A 161 12.01 9.98 18.90
N ALA A 162 12.73 8.85 18.77
CA ALA A 162 12.79 8.09 17.53
C ALA A 162 11.40 7.54 17.11
N GLU A 163 10.59 7.10 18.08
CA GLU A 163 9.25 6.59 17.85
C GLU A 163 8.28 7.70 17.44
N ILE A 164 8.33 8.86 18.10
CA ILE A 164 7.51 10.02 17.74
C ILE A 164 7.87 10.53 16.34
N ASP A 165 9.16 10.63 16.02
CA ASP A 165 9.61 10.99 14.67
C ASP A 165 9.15 9.99 13.61
N ASN A 166 9.17 8.69 13.94
CA ASN A 166 8.66 7.65 13.05
C ASN A 166 7.16 7.85 12.79
N ILE A 167 6.36 8.11 13.83
CA ILE A 167 4.92 8.38 13.71
C ILE A 167 4.67 9.60 12.83
N ILE A 168 5.40 10.70 13.03
CA ILE A 168 5.26 11.92 12.23
C ILE A 168 5.53 11.63 10.75
N ASN A 169 6.61 10.92 10.44
CA ASN A 169 6.96 10.57 9.06
C ASN A 169 5.88 9.70 8.39
N GLU A 170 5.30 8.76 9.13
CA GLU A 170 4.21 7.93 8.60
C GLU A 170 2.89 8.70 8.43
N VAL A 171 2.61 9.65 9.32
CA VAL A 171 1.48 10.57 9.17
C VAL A 171 1.63 11.40 7.91
N ILE A 172 2.81 11.99 7.68
CA ILE A 172 3.10 12.77 6.46
C ILE A 172 2.92 11.89 5.21
N GLU A 173 3.51 10.69 5.20
CA GLU A 173 3.36 9.76 4.10
C GLU A 173 1.90 9.41 3.82
N LEU A 174 1.11 9.16 4.87
CA LEU A 174 -0.31 8.84 4.75
C LEU A 174 -1.09 10.00 4.14
N ARG A 175 -0.87 11.23 4.64
CA ARG A 175 -1.50 12.46 4.11
C ARG A 175 -1.23 12.67 2.63
N GLU A 176 0.02 12.53 2.21
CA GLU A 176 0.43 12.70 0.81
C GLU A 176 -0.18 11.69 -0.17
N ASN A 177 -0.75 10.60 0.37
CA ASN A 177 -1.27 9.46 -0.38
C ASN A 177 -2.78 9.24 -0.23
N LEU A 178 -3.51 10.06 0.54
CA LEU A 178 -4.96 9.94 0.73
C LEU A 178 -5.76 9.94 -0.57
N THR A 179 -5.29 10.67 -1.59
CA THR A 179 -5.93 10.80 -2.91
C THR A 179 -5.35 9.87 -3.98
N LYS A 180 -4.23 9.20 -3.68
CA LYS A 180 -3.42 8.44 -4.66
C LYS A 180 -3.50 6.93 -4.44
N LYS A 181 -3.88 6.51 -3.23
CA LYS A 181 -3.90 5.10 -2.81
C LYS A 181 -5.32 4.61 -2.58
N SER A 182 -5.48 3.29 -2.62
CA SER A 182 -6.76 2.64 -2.40
C SER A 182 -7.24 2.79 -0.96
N LYS A 183 -8.56 2.71 -0.74
CA LYS A 183 -9.18 2.77 0.60
C LYS A 183 -8.51 1.77 1.56
N LYS A 184 -8.29 0.53 1.11
CA LYS A 184 -7.66 -0.53 1.91
C LYS A 184 -6.25 -0.15 2.36
N TRP A 185 -5.46 0.44 1.47
CA TRP A 185 -4.11 0.92 1.82
C TRP A 185 -4.17 2.01 2.89
N VAL A 186 -5.05 3.00 2.71
CA VAL A 186 -5.20 4.13 3.64
C VAL A 186 -5.60 3.65 5.03
N ILE A 187 -6.60 2.76 5.12
CA ILE A 187 -7.06 2.23 6.41
C ILE A 187 -5.99 1.36 7.06
N LYS A 188 -5.31 0.48 6.31
CA LYS A 188 -4.19 -0.32 6.87
C LYS A 188 -3.10 0.59 7.43
N LYS A 189 -2.71 1.65 6.72
CA LYS A 189 -1.68 2.58 7.17
C LYS A 189 -2.13 3.42 8.37
N LEU A 190 -3.39 3.88 8.38
CA LEU A 190 -3.98 4.58 9.52
C LEU A 190 -3.97 3.72 10.79
N SER A 191 -4.41 2.47 10.68
CA SER A 191 -4.40 1.51 11.78
C SER A 191 -3.00 1.29 12.35
N LEU A 192 -1.97 1.22 11.49
CA LEU A 192 -0.57 1.13 11.93
C LEU A 192 -0.11 2.38 12.68
N VAL A 193 -0.42 3.57 12.16
CA VAL A 193 -0.12 4.86 12.83
C VAL A 193 -0.78 4.88 14.21
N TRP A 194 -2.04 4.48 14.29
CA TRP A 194 -2.78 4.43 15.56
C TRP A 194 -2.20 3.38 16.51
N GLY A 195 -1.80 2.21 16.02
CA GLY A 195 -1.12 1.19 16.82
C GLY A 195 0.19 1.71 17.43
N LYS A 196 0.96 2.49 16.68
CA LYS A 196 2.18 3.14 17.18
C LYS A 196 1.89 4.20 18.23
N ILE A 197 0.89 5.05 17.99
CA ILE A 197 0.42 6.04 18.98
C ILE A 197 -0.02 5.34 20.27
N SER A 198 -0.75 4.23 20.17
CA SER A 198 -1.21 3.46 21.33
C SER A 198 -0.07 2.86 22.13
N LYS A 199 0.97 2.37 21.46
CA LYS A 199 2.17 1.87 22.13
C LYS A 199 2.89 2.94 22.96
N GLN A 200 2.79 4.22 22.58
CA GLN A 200 3.37 5.33 23.36
C GLN A 200 2.62 5.60 24.67
N GLY A 201 1.44 5.01 24.84
CA GLY A 201 0.73 4.97 26.10
C GLY A 201 -0.57 5.77 26.12
N PRO A 202 -1.32 5.67 27.23
CA PRO A 202 -2.71 6.10 27.31
C PRO A 202 -2.92 7.60 27.17
N ILE A 203 -1.90 8.43 27.43
CA ILE A 203 -1.99 9.89 27.25
C ILE A 203 -2.20 10.22 25.77
N LEU A 204 -1.41 9.61 24.88
CA LEU A 204 -1.52 9.85 23.44
C LEU A 204 -2.79 9.20 22.86
N ILE A 205 -3.21 8.04 23.38
CA ILE A 205 -4.50 7.43 23.02
C ILE A 205 -5.64 8.42 23.30
N LYS A 206 -5.67 9.03 24.49
CA LYS A 206 -6.73 9.99 24.85
C LYS A 206 -6.70 11.24 23.97
N GLU A 207 -5.51 11.75 23.66
CA GLU A 207 -5.37 12.99 22.88
C GLU A 207 -5.72 12.80 21.40
N PHE A 208 -5.26 11.69 20.81
CA PHE A 208 -5.31 11.49 19.36
C PHE A 208 -6.28 10.41 18.91
N LEU A 209 -6.65 9.46 19.77
CA LEU A 209 -7.48 8.32 19.40
C LEU A 209 -8.80 8.30 20.18
N SER A 210 -9.30 9.49 20.55
CA SER A 210 -10.56 9.63 21.28
C SER A 210 -11.71 8.97 20.53
N GLU A 211 -12.71 8.48 21.26
CA GLU A 211 -13.90 7.83 20.68
C GLU A 211 -14.61 8.74 19.66
N THR A 212 -14.50 10.07 19.79
CA THR A 212 -14.99 11.02 18.80
C THR A 212 -14.21 10.93 17.48
N SER A 213 -12.88 10.90 17.53
CA SER A 213 -12.03 10.70 16.35
C SER A 213 -12.27 9.33 15.71
N LYS A 214 -12.38 8.29 16.54
CA LYS A 214 -12.71 6.93 16.08
C LYS A 214 -14.07 6.88 15.41
N TYR A 215 -15.10 7.45 16.04
CA TYR A 215 -16.46 7.49 15.51
C TYR A 215 -16.55 8.27 14.22
N LEU A 216 -15.93 9.46 14.14
CA LEU A 216 -15.92 10.27 12.92
C LEU A 216 -15.28 9.52 11.75
N ILE A 217 -14.18 8.81 11.99
CA ILE A 217 -13.51 8.03 10.95
C ILE A 217 -14.30 6.75 10.63
N LYS A 218 -14.85 6.07 11.65
CA LYS A 218 -15.68 4.88 11.47
C LYS A 218 -16.95 5.16 10.67
N GLU A 219 -17.69 6.22 10.98
CA GLU A 219 -18.86 6.68 10.20
C GLU A 219 -18.45 7.17 8.80
N SER A 220 -17.25 7.73 8.67
CA SER A 220 -16.72 8.10 7.36
C SER A 220 -16.47 6.85 6.51
N VAL A 221 -15.92 5.78 7.08
CA VAL A 221 -15.64 4.51 6.38
C VAL A 221 -16.93 3.69 6.18
N LYS A 222 -17.81 3.65 7.18
CA LYS A 222 -19.15 3.07 7.12
C LYS A 222 -20.13 4.04 6.49
N PHE A 223 -20.12 4.14 5.17
CA PHE A 223 -21.29 4.60 4.43
C PHE A 223 -21.98 3.44 3.70
N ILE A 224 -22.66 2.62 4.51
CA ILE A 224 -24.03 2.13 4.36
C ILE A 224 -24.45 1.63 2.95
N VAL A 225 -24.40 0.30 2.76
CA VAL A 225 -25.33 -0.45 1.88
C VAL A 225 -26.69 -0.47 2.56
N GLU A 226 -27.42 0.64 2.51
CA GLU A 226 -28.77 0.73 3.10
C GLU A 226 -29.47 2.02 2.62
N LYS A 227 -29.83 2.03 1.33
CA LYS A 227 -31.12 2.54 0.82
C LYS A 227 -31.41 1.87 -0.51
N GLY A 228 -31.62 0.55 -0.42
CA GLY A 228 -32.21 -0.29 -1.46
C GLY A 228 -33.51 -0.96 -1.00
N ILE A 229 -34.20 -0.40 0.00
CA ILE A 229 -35.53 -0.87 0.42
C ILE A 229 -36.40 0.35 0.73
N ASP A 230 -37.45 0.49 -0.09
CA ASP A 230 -38.70 1.22 0.05
C ASP A 230 -38.68 2.70 0.46
N LEU A 231 -38.63 3.58 -0.54
CA LEU A 231 -39.48 4.78 -0.62
C LEU A 231 -39.63 5.16 -2.12
N LEU A 232 -40.44 4.38 -2.83
CA LEU A 232 -41.22 4.80 -4.00
C LEU A 232 -42.71 4.66 -3.61
N PRO A 233 -43.58 5.54 -4.13
CA PRO A 233 -44.62 6.28 -3.41
C PRO A 233 -45.69 5.44 -2.70
#